data_AF-A0A835AHM2-F1
#
_entry.id   AF-A0A835AHM2-F1
#
_cell.length_a   1.000
_cell.length_b   1.000
_cell.length_c   1.000
_cell.angle_alpha   90.00
_cell.angle_beta   90.00
_cell.angle_gamma   90.00
#
_symmetry.space_group_name_H-M   'P 1'
#
loop_
_entity.id
_entity.type
_entity.pdbx_description
1 polymer ?
#
loop_
_entity_poly.entity_id
_entity_poly.type
_entity_poly.pdbx_seq_one_letter_code
_entity_poly.pdbx_strand_id
1 'polypeptide(L)' 'MDHPSCGGLPRGIPFHLLEEITNGFSEERELGSGAFGKVYMVWLF' A
#
# COMPACT_ATOMS: atom_id res chain seq x y z
N MET A 1 14.63 25.81 12.49
CA MET A 1 14.88 25.15 11.19
C MET A 1 13.82 24.08 11.08
N ASP A 2 12.73 24.48 10.47
CA ASP A 2 11.44 23.86 10.64
C ASP A 2 11.31 23.00 9.40
N HIS A 3 11.76 21.76 9.52
CA HIS A 3 11.67 20.80 8.43
C HIS A 3 10.18 20.65 8.11
N PRO A 4 9.72 20.95 6.89
CA PRO A 4 8.33 20.67 6.54
C PRO A 4 8.14 19.17 6.75
N SER A 5 7.17 18.81 7.59
CA SER A 5 6.75 17.43 7.74
C SER A 5 6.23 16.98 6.38
N CYS A 6 7.11 16.33 5.62
CA CYS A 6 6.82 15.80 4.30
C CYS A 6 5.94 14.56 4.49
N GLY A 7 4.63 14.75 4.51
CA GLY A 7 3.66 13.67 4.61
C GLY A 7 2.54 14.02 5.58
N GLY A 8 1.31 14.07 5.05
CA GLY A 8 0.12 14.19 5.88
C GLY A 8 0.01 13.04 6.90
N LEU A 9 -0.91 13.20 7.86
CA LEU A 9 -1.14 12.16 8.86
C LEU A 9 -1.43 10.79 8.19
N PRO A 10 -0.95 9.67 8.77
CA PRO A 10 -1.31 8.34 8.31
C PRO A 10 -2.82 8.19 8.19
N ARG A 11 -3.28 7.72 7.03
CA ARG A 11 -4.70 7.46 6.80
C ARG A 11 -5.03 6.05 7.26
N GLY A 12 -6.11 5.91 8.03
CA GLY A 12 -6.70 4.61 8.29
C GLY A 12 -7.28 4.06 6.99
N ILE A 13 -6.70 2.96 6.49
CA ILE A 13 -7.19 2.27 5.29
C ILE A 13 -7.88 0.97 5.73
N PRO A 14 -9.16 0.75 5.38
CA PRO A 14 -9.84 -0.48 5.74
C PRO A 14 -9.30 -1.66 4.92
N PHE A 15 -9.32 -2.86 5.52
CA PHE A 15 -8.77 -4.06 4.89
C PHE A 15 -9.47 -4.44 3.58
N HIS A 16 -10.80 -4.34 3.50
CA HIS A 16 -11.54 -4.65 2.27
C HIS A 16 -11.10 -3.77 1.09
N LEU A 17 -10.68 -2.52 1.35
CA LEU A 17 -10.17 -1.65 0.31
C LEU A 17 -8.80 -2.15 -0.17
N LEU A 18 -7.94 -2.63 0.73
CA LEU A 18 -6.67 -3.25 0.36
C LEU A 18 -6.88 -4.48 -0.52
N GLU A 19 -7.85 -5.34 -0.19
CA GLU A 19 -8.21 -6.50 -1.01
C GLU A 19 -8.67 -6.06 -2.41
N GLU A 20 -9.56 -5.07 -2.51
CA GLU A 20 -10.06 -4.56 -3.79
C GLU A 20 -8.92 -3.96 -4.65
N ILE A 21 -8.12 -3.05 -4.08
CA ILE A 21 -7.07 -2.34 -4.84
C ILE A 21 -5.84 -3.21 -5.11
N THR A 22 -5.78 -4.43 -4.58
CA THR A 22 -4.74 -5.43 -4.90
C THR A 22 -5.27 -6.59 -5.74
N ASN A 23 -6.55 -6.56 -6.17
CA ASN A 23 -7.21 -7.68 -6.84
C ASN A 23 -7.08 -8.98 -6.03
N GLY A 24 -7.42 -8.91 -4.74
CA GLY A 24 -7.31 -10.03 -3.80
C GLY A 24 -5.86 -10.46 -3.54
N PHE A 25 -4.91 -9.52 -3.48
CA PHE A 25 -3.48 -9.81 -3.34
C PHE A 25 -2.93 -10.74 -4.45
N SER A 26 -3.42 -10.56 -5.68
CA SER A 26 -3.01 -11.34 -6.86
C SER A 26 -1.50 -11.26 -7.10
N GLU A 27 -0.88 -12.39 -7.45
CA GLU A 27 0.54 -12.46 -7.82
C GLU A 27 0.87 -11.57 -9.03
N GLU A 28 -0.10 -11.31 -9.92
CA GLU A 28 0.07 -10.40 -11.06
C GLU A 28 0.37 -8.96 -10.62
N ARG A 29 0.01 -8.59 -9.38
CA ARG A 29 0.29 -7.28 -8.80
C ARG A 29 1.51 -7.30 -7.88
N GLU A 30 2.14 -8.44 -7.62
CA GLU A 30 3.32 -8.51 -6.78
C GLU A 30 4.50 -7.84 -7.47
N LEU A 31 5.07 -6.83 -6.81
CA LEU A 31 6.29 -6.15 -7.23
C LEU A 31 7.54 -6.82 -6.63
N GLY A 32 7.37 -7.48 -5.49
CA GLY A 32 8.41 -8.29 -4.88
C GLY A 32 8.03 -8.84 -3.50
N SER A 33 8.81 -9.82 -3.06
CA SER A 33 8.71 -10.49 -1.77
C SER A 33 10.03 -10.41 -1.01
N GLY A 34 9.98 -10.11 0.28
CA GLY A 34 11.12 -10.16 1.20
C GLY A 34 10.77 -10.90 2.49
N ALA A 35 11.73 -11.00 3.41
CA ALA A 35 11.55 -11.75 4.67
C ALA A 35 10.40 -11.27 5.56
N PHE A 36 9.96 -10.01 5.39
CA PHE A 36 8.96 -9.37 6.24
C PHE A 36 7.61 -9.13 5.54
N GLY A 37 7.49 -9.45 4.26
CA GLY A 37 6.24 -9.25 3.54
C GLY A 37 6.39 -9.13 2.04
N LYS A 38 5.24 -8.91 1.41
CA LYS A 38 5.08 -8.73 -0.03
C LYS A 38 4.67 -7.30 -0.35
N VAL A 39 5.11 -6.80 -1.49
CA VAL A 39 4.75 -5.48 -1.99
C VAL A 39 3.88 -5.67 -3.21
N TYR A 40 2.69 -5.07 -3.19
CA TYR A 40 1.74 -5.13 -4.30
C TYR A 40 1.52 -3.75 -4.90
N MET A 41 1.45 -3.69 -6.23
CA MET A 41 1.01 -2.50 -6.95
C MET A 41 -0.50 -2.30 -6.75
N VAL A 42 -0.92 -1.06 -6.52
CA VAL A 42 -2.32 -0.70 -6.32
C VAL A 42 -2.72 0.46 -7.20
N TRP A 43 -4.01 0.54 -7.52
CA TRP A 43 -4.60 1.68 -8.21
C TRP A 43 -5.69 2.25 -7.31
N LEU A 44 -5.52 3.50 -6.91
CA LEU A 44 -6.54 4.29 -6.22
C LEU A 44 -7.12 5.25 -7.26
N PHE A 45 -8.43 5.20 -7.44
CA PHE A 45 -9.16 6.09 -8.35
C PHE A 45 -9.26 7.51 -7.76
#